data_AF-A0A235IPE8-F1
#
_entry.id   AF-A0A235IPE8-F1
#
_cell.length_a   1.000
_cell.length_b   1.000
_cell.length_c   1.000
_cell.angle_alpha   90.00
_cell.angle_beta   90.00
_cell.angle_gamma   90.00
#
_symmetry.space_group_name_H-M   'P 1'
#
loop_
_entity.id
_entity.type
_entity.pdbx_description
1 polymer ?
#
loop_
_entity_poly.entity_id
_entity_poly.type
_entity_poly.pdbx_seq_one_letter_code
_entity_poly.pdbx_strand_id
1 'polypeptide(L)' 'MTPIEILQEFNSCYQKIQAIAQDENWLLLIADKKIDPEAATHLGDVLHYLDQAMGCVEEIVEVKFNQESEV' A
#
# COMPACT_ATOMS: atom_id res chain seq x y z
N MET A 1 5.46 5.89 -17.07
CA MET A 1 4.35 6.29 -16.21
C MET A 1 4.70 7.61 -15.54
N THR A 2 3.76 8.54 -15.53
CA THR A 2 3.77 9.78 -14.75
C THR A 2 3.48 9.45 -13.28
N PRO A 3 3.80 10.35 -12.32
CA PRO A 3 3.49 10.13 -10.91
C PRO A 3 2.01 9.81 -10.66
N ILE A 4 1.10 10.46 -11.38
CA ILE A 4 -0.35 10.19 -11.26
C ILE A 4 -0.73 8.80 -11.77
N GLU A 5 -0.12 8.33 -12.87
CA GLU A 5 -0.33 6.97 -13.37
C GLU A 5 0.19 5.93 -12.36
N ILE A 6 1.33 6.19 -11.71
CA ILE A 6 1.87 5.32 -10.66
C ILE A 6 0.90 5.23 -9.48
N LEU A 7 0.38 6.37 -9.00
CA LEU A 7 -0.61 6.40 -7.91
C LEU A 7 -1.92 5.70 -8.28
N GLN A 8 -2.36 5.81 -9.54
CA GLN A 8 -3.55 5.10 -10.02
C GLN A 8 -3.34 3.59 -10.03
N GLU A 9 -2.17 3.11 -10.46
CA GLU A 9 -1.83 1.69 -10.42
C GLU A 9 -1.75 1.15 -8.99
N PHE A 10 -1.12 1.88 -8.06
CA PHE A 10 -1.09 1.50 -6.66
C PHE A 10 -2.50 1.42 -6.06
N ASN A 11 -3.34 2.44 -6.29
CA ASN A 11 -4.73 2.46 -5.82
C ASN A 11 -5.56 1.29 -6.39
N SER A 12 -5.40 1.01 -7.69
CA SER A 12 -6.05 -0.13 -8.36
C SER A 12 -5.63 -1.46 -7.75
N CYS A 13 -4.34 -1.64 -7.45
CA CYS A 13 -3.84 -2.83 -6.75
C CYS A 13 -4.41 -2.94 -5.34
N TYR A 14 -4.37 -1.84 -4.57
CA TYR A 14 -4.88 -1.80 -3.21
C TYR A 14 -6.36 -2.21 -3.15
N GLN A 15 -7.21 -1.61 -4.00
CA GLN A 15 -8.64 -1.92 -4.04
C GLN A 15 -8.92 -3.39 -4.38
N LYS A 16 -8.21 -3.96 -5.36
CA LYS A 16 -8.38 -5.37 -5.74
C LYS A 16 -7.98 -6.32 -4.61
N ILE A 17 -6.87 -6.03 -3.93
CA ILE A 17 -6.38 -6.85 -2.81
C ILE A 17 -7.28 -6.70 -1.59
N GLN A 18 -7.77 -5.49 -1.31
CA GLN A 18 -8.73 -5.24 -0.25
C GLN A 18 -10.04 -5.99 -0.50
N ALA A 19 -10.52 -6.04 -1.74
CA ALA A 19 -11.70 -6.82 -2.11
C ALA A 19 -11.50 -8.32 -1.83
N ILE A 20 -10.32 -8.88 -2.13
CA ILE A 20 -9.99 -10.28 -1.79
C ILE A 20 -9.98 -10.47 -0.26
N ALA A 21 -9.37 -9.55 0.48
CA ALA A 21 -9.28 -9.65 1.94
C ALA A 21 -10.67 -9.63 2.64
N GLN A 22 -11.66 -9.04 1.97
CA GLN A 22 -13.04 -8.93 2.46
C GLN A 22 -14.00 -9.94 1.80
N ASP A 23 -13.53 -10.75 0.85
CA ASP A 23 -14.37 -11.71 0.15
C ASP A 23 -14.81 -12.85 1.09
N GLU A 24 -16.12 -13.11 1.13
CA GLU A 24 -16.69 -14.10 2.05
C GLU A 24 -16.18 -15.52 1.75
N ASN A 25 -15.98 -15.88 0.48
CA ASN A 25 -15.45 -17.20 0.14
C ASN A 25 -14.00 -17.34 0.59
N TRP A 26 -13.19 -16.28 0.41
CA TRP A 26 -11.83 -16.23 0.93
C TRP A 26 -11.78 -16.44 2.44
N LEU A 27 -12.62 -15.71 3.19
CA LEU A 27 -12.71 -15.83 4.64
C LEU A 27 -13.18 -17.22 5.09
N LEU A 28 -14.13 -17.82 4.36
CA LEU A 28 -14.60 -19.18 4.61
C LEU A 28 -13.50 -20.23 4.37
N LEU A 29 -12.65 -20.07 3.36
CA LEU A 29 -11.52 -20.98 3.13
C LEU A 29 -10.56 -21.00 4.32
N ILE A 30 -10.33 -19.85 4.95
CA ILE A 30 -9.48 -19.72 6.14
C ILE A 30 -10.17 -20.34 7.36
N ALA A 31 -11.45 -20.00 7.58
CA ALA A 31 -12.23 -20.53 8.71
C ALA A 31 -12.34 -22.06 8.67
N ASP A 32 -12.55 -22.62 7.48
CA ASP A 32 -12.62 -24.07 7.25
C ASP A 32 -11.25 -24.76 7.26
N LYS A 33 -10.14 -24.01 7.45
CA LYS A 33 -8.76 -24.51 7.37
C LYS A 33 -8.45 -25.21 6.05
N LYS A 34 -9.10 -24.78 4.96
CA LYS A 34 -8.84 -25.26 3.59
C LYS A 34 -7.57 -24.64 3.01
N ILE A 35 -7.15 -23.50 3.55
CA ILE A 35 -5.88 -22.84 3.27
C ILE A 35 -5.18 -22.45 4.58
N ASP A 36 -3.91 -22.11 4.46
CA ASP A 36 -3.10 -21.67 5.60
C ASP A 36 -3.66 -20.34 6.18
N PRO A 37 -3.95 -20.25 7.49
CA PRO A 37 -4.33 -19.00 8.13
C PRO A 37 -3.33 -17.85 7.95
N GLU A 38 -2.05 -18.14 7.72
CA GLU A 38 -1.03 -17.12 7.40
C GLU A 38 -1.38 -16.33 6.13
N ALA A 39 -2.21 -16.87 5.24
CA ALA A 39 -2.67 -16.17 4.05
C ALA A 39 -3.41 -14.86 4.37
N ALA A 40 -4.18 -14.79 5.47
CA ALA A 40 -4.81 -13.53 5.90
C ALA A 40 -3.77 -12.51 6.36
N THR A 41 -2.78 -12.96 7.13
CA THR A 41 -1.70 -12.11 7.65
C THR A 41 -0.90 -11.51 6.49
N HIS A 42 -0.44 -12.33 5.56
CA HIS A 42 0.35 -11.87 4.42
C HIS A 42 -0.43 -10.94 3.49
N LEU A 43 -1.74 -11.17 3.30
CA LEU A 43 -2.56 -10.25 2.52
C LEU A 43 -2.70 -8.89 3.21
N GLY A 44 -2.82 -8.88 4.54
CA GLY A 44 -2.77 -7.67 5.36
C GLY A 44 -1.44 -6.93 5.23
N ASP A 45 -0.32 -7.65 5.25
CA ASP A 45 1.02 -7.07 5.07
C ASP A 45 1.16 -6.40 3.69
N VAL A 46 0.66 -7.04 2.63
CA VAL A 46 0.69 -6.45 1.28
C VAL A 46 -0.11 -5.15 1.23
N LEU A 47 -1.30 -5.11 1.84
CA LEU A 47 -2.09 -3.88 1.93
C LEU A 47 -1.34 -2.78 2.69
N HIS A 48 -0.67 -3.14 3.79
CA HIS A 48 0.15 -2.22 4.57
C HIS A 48 1.30 -1.63 3.75
N TYR A 49 2.06 -2.46 3.03
CA TYR A 49 3.18 -1.98 2.21
C TYR A 49 2.74 -1.15 1.00
N LEU A 50 1.59 -1.47 0.38
CA LEU A 50 1.04 -0.66 -0.71
C LEU A 50 0.64 0.74 -0.21
N ASP A 51 0.02 0.83 0.96
CA ASP A 51 -0.32 2.09 1.60
C ASP A 51 0.92 2.95 1.88
N GLN A 52 1.97 2.35 2.47
CA GLN A 52 3.24 3.03 2.70
C GLN A 52 3.90 3.51 1.41
N ALA A 53 3.89 2.70 0.35
CA ALA A 53 4.46 3.05 -0.93
C ALA A 53 3.73 4.26 -1.57
N MET A 54 2.40 4.29 -1.50
CA MET A 54 1.60 5.44 -1.99
C MET A 54 1.94 6.73 -1.25
N GLY A 55 2.15 6.66 0.07
CA GLY A 55 2.58 7.80 0.88
C GLY A 55 3.97 8.36 0.52
N CYS A 56 4.78 7.59 -0.20
CA CYS A 56 6.12 8.02 -0.63
C CYS A 56 6.13 8.68 -2.03
N VAL A 57 5.00 8.73 -2.73
CA VAL A 57 4.88 9.37 -4.05
C VAL A 57 4.56 10.87 -3.93
N GLU A 58 4.57 11.41 -2.72
CA GLU A 58 4.52 12.86 -2.47
C GLU A 58 5.77 13.56 -3.04
N GLU A 59 5.61 14.82 -3.44
CA GLU A 59 6.70 15.61 -4.01
C GLU A 59 7.80 15.82 -2.96
N ILE A 60 9.05 15.48 -3.29
CA ILE A 60 10.20 15.74 -2.41
C ILE A 60 10.39 17.26 -2.32
N VAL A 61 9.95 17.88 -1.23
CA VAL A 61 10.24 19.29 -0.94
C VAL A 61 11.70 19.37 -0.50
N GLU A 62 12.61 19.68 -1.42
CA GLU A 62 13.99 20.08 -1.08
C GLU A 62 13.95 21.41 -0.30
N VAL A 63 14.07 21.32 1.02
CA VAL A 63 14.28 22.52 1.85
C VAL A 63 15.71 23.01 1.64
N LYS A 64 15.89 23.99 0.75
CA LYS A 64 17.15 24.73 0.63
C LYS A 64 17.36 25.56 1.89
N PHE A 65 18.22 25.09 2.79
CA PHE A 65 18.72 25.90 3.91
C PHE A 65 19.61 27.02 3.36
N ASN A 66 19.04 28.20 3.11
CA ASN A 66 19.82 29.42 2.92
C ASN A 66 20.30 29.90 4.30
N GLN A 67 21.34 29.27 4.85
CA GLN A 67 22.15 29.90 5.89
C GLN A 67 23.18 30.82 5.24
N GLU A 68 22.72 31.95 4.70
CA GLU A 68 23.59 33.11 4.56
C GLU A 68 23.61 33.79 5.93
N SER A 69 24.54 33.34 6.77
CA SER A 69 24.85 34.00 8.04
C SER A 69 25.55 35.30 7.68
N GLU A 70 24.90 36.44 7.92
CA GLU A 70 25.55 37.75 7.86
C GLU A 70 26.76 37.74 8.80
N VAL A 71 27.96 37.92 8.23
CA VAL A 71 29.23 38.10 8.95
C VAL A 71 29.40 39.57 9.30
#